data_AF-A0A9D6YA57-F1
#
_entry.id   AF-A0A9D6YA57-F1
#
_cell.length_a   1.000
_cell.length_b   1.000
_cell.length_c   1.000
_cell.angle_alpha   90.00
_cell.angle_beta   90.00
_cell.angle_gamma   90.00
#
_symmetry.space_group_name_H-M   'P 1'
#
loop_
_entity.id
_entity.type
_entity.pdbx_description
1 polymer ?
#
loop_
_entity_poly.entity_id
_entity_poly.type
_entity_poly.pdbx_seq_one_letter_code
_entity_poly.pdbx_strand_id
1 'polypeptide(L)' 'MSTLDEIEAAAEKLPKAQQQELLLFLVRRLREGEALPEPRLFSEEQLKAWMDEDDMLSRGTVSQ' A
#
# COMPACT_ATOMS: atom_id res chain seq x y z
N MET A 1 3.05 -12.12 29.62
CA MET A 1 3.03 -11.98 28.15
C MET A 1 1.62 -11.57 27.80
N SER A 2 1.44 -10.42 27.14
CA SER A 2 0.13 -10.09 26.60
C SER A 2 -0.11 -10.91 25.32
N THR A 3 -1.33 -11.44 25.17
CA THR A 3 -1.72 -12.15 23.95
C THR A 3 -2.05 -11.16 22.83
N LEU A 4 -2.12 -11.64 21.57
CA LEU A 4 -2.51 -10.80 20.44
C LEU A 4 -3.91 -10.20 20.65
N ASP A 5 -4.85 -11.02 21.13
CA ASP A 5 -6.23 -10.63 21.42
C ASP A 5 -6.31 -9.50 22.47
N GLU A 6 -5.46 -9.53 23.49
CA GLU A 6 -5.40 -8.48 24.51
C GLU A 6 -4.90 -7.14 23.94
N ILE A 7 -3.97 -7.18 22.99
CA ILE A 7 -3.44 -6.00 22.31
C ILE A 7 -4.48 -5.40 21.37
N GLU A 8 -5.20 -6.23 20.62
CA GLU A 8 -6.30 -5.79 19.74
C GLU A 8 -7.41 -5.12 20.56
N ALA A 9 -7.86 -5.77 21.62
CA ALA A 9 -8.89 -5.22 22.51
C ALA A 9 -8.45 -3.90 23.19
N ALA A 10 -7.15 -3.72 23.44
CA ALA A 10 -6.61 -2.46 23.95
C ALA A 10 -6.57 -1.37 22.87
N ALA A 11 -6.16 -1.72 21.64
CA ALA A 11 -6.11 -0.79 20.52
C ALA A 11 -7.51 -0.29 20.12
N GLU A 12 -8.52 -1.14 20.14
CA GLU A 12 -9.92 -0.77 19.86
C GLU A 12 -10.49 0.26 20.85
N LYS A 13 -10.01 0.25 22.09
CA LYS A 13 -10.46 1.19 23.14
C LYS A 13 -9.81 2.57 23.06
N LEU A 14 -8.78 2.74 22.23
CA LEU A 14 -8.11 4.02 22.07
C LEU A 14 -9.02 5.05 21.37
N PRO A 15 -8.89 6.35 21.70
CA PRO A 15 -9.48 7.41 20.90
C PRO A 15 -9.01 7.33 19.43
N LYS A 16 -9.87 7.71 18.48
CA LYS A 16 -9.57 7.62 17.04
C LYS A 16 -8.23 8.23 16.64
N ALA A 17 -7.86 9.38 17.23
CA ALA A 17 -6.57 10.03 16.96
C ALA A 17 -5.38 9.15 17.39
N GLN A 18 -5.47 8.50 18.54
CA GLN A 18 -4.43 7.62 19.05
C GLN A 18 -4.36 6.29 18.28
N GLN A 19 -5.49 5.78 17.77
CA GLN A 19 -5.50 4.64 16.85
C GLN A 19 -4.72 4.96 15.56
N GLN A 20 -4.94 6.15 14.99
CA GLN A 20 -4.21 6.60 13.80
C GLN A 20 -2.71 6.73 14.07
N GLU A 21 -2.31 7.32 15.20
CA GLU A 21 -0.91 7.40 15.61
C GLU A 21 -0.28 6.02 15.81
N LEU A 22 -1.00 5.07 16.42
CA LEU A 22 -0.53 3.69 16.60
C LEU A 22 -0.28 3.01 15.25
N LEU A 23 -1.18 3.16 14.27
CA LEU A 23 -0.99 2.61 12.93
C LEU A 23 0.24 3.22 12.23
N LEU A 24 0.42 4.54 12.31
CA LEU A 24 1.60 5.21 11.73
C LEU A 24 2.90 4.73 12.36
N PHE A 25 2.91 4.57 13.68
CA PHE A 25 4.04 4.03 14.41
C PHE A 25 4.39 2.60 13.97
N LEU A 26 3.39 1.72 13.83
CA LEU A 26 3.58 0.35 13.38
C LEU A 26 4.12 0.30 11.95
N VAL A 27 3.56 1.08 11.02
CA VAL A 27 4.04 1.14 9.64
C VAL A 27 5.50 1.60 9.58
N ARG A 28 5.86 2.63 10.36
CA ARG A 28 7.25 3.10 10.44
C ARG A 28 8.18 1.99 10.95
N ARG A 29 7.79 1.30 12.02
CA ARG A 29 8.60 0.24 12.62
C ARG A 29 8.77 -0.96 11.70
N LEU A 30 7.73 -1.33 10.95
CA LEU A 30 7.81 -2.39 9.94
C LEU A 30 8.77 -2.02 8.81
N ARG A 31 8.74 -0.77 8.34
CA ARG A 31 9.70 -0.27 7.33
C ARG A 31 11.14 -0.23 7.82
N GLU A 32 11.37 0.01 9.11
CA GLU A 32 12.71 0.02 9.71
C GLU A 32 13.27 -1.41 9.91
N GLY A 33 12.40 -2.42 10.03
CA GLY A 33 12.79 -3.82 10.28
C GLY A 33 12.81 -4.73 9.03
N GLU A 34 12.26 -4.30 7.92
CA GLU A 34 12.13 -5.09 6.69
C GLU A 34 12.92 -4.44 5.56
N ALA A 35 13.79 -5.20 4.87
CA ALA A 35 14.42 -4.72 3.65
C ALA A 35 13.31 -4.43 2.63
N LEU A 36 13.28 -3.21 2.09
CA LEU A 36 12.33 -2.87 1.04
C LEU A 36 12.46 -3.91 -0.08
N PRO A 37 11.34 -4.39 -0.66
CA PRO A 37 11.42 -5.28 -1.80
C PRO A 37 12.21 -4.57 -2.90
N GLU A 38 13.10 -5.32 -3.55
CA GLU A 38 13.91 -4.80 -4.66
C GLU A 38 13.01 -4.10 -5.69
N PRO A 39 13.46 -2.96 -6.26
CA PRO A 39 12.71 -2.27 -7.29
C PRO A 39 12.27 -3.24 -8.38
N ARG A 40 10.98 -3.23 -8.69
CA ARG A 40 10.46 -4.08 -9.77
C ARG A 40 10.98 -3.53 -11.09
N LEU A 41 11.86 -4.28 -11.74
CA LEU A 41 12.33 -3.96 -13.08
C LEU A 41 11.32 -4.50 -14.09
N PHE A 42 10.91 -3.65 -15.03
CA PHE A 42 10.05 -4.02 -16.14
C PHE A 42 10.85 -3.97 -17.43
N SER A 43 10.57 -4.91 -18.32
CA SER A 43 11.13 -4.89 -19.67
C SER A 43 10.53 -3.75 -20.50
N GLU A 44 11.24 -3.33 -21.56
CA GLU A 44 10.76 -2.31 -22.48
C GLU A 44 9.44 -2.74 -23.14
N GLU A 45 9.28 -4.03 -23.43
CA GLU A 45 8.07 -4.61 -24.01
C GLU A 45 6.87 -4.51 -23.04
N GLN A 46 7.09 -4.72 -21.75
CA GLN A 46 6.03 -4.58 -20.74
C GLN A 46 5.61 -3.13 -20.57
N LEU A 47 6.57 -2.19 -20.53
CA LEU A 47 6.27 -0.76 -20.46
C LEU A 47 5.51 -0.31 -21.71
N LYS A 48 5.93 -0.77 -22.89
CA LYS A 48 5.26 -0.47 -24.15
C LYS A 48 3.82 -0.99 -24.19
N ALA A 49 3.59 -2.22 -23.73
CA ALA A 49 2.25 -2.79 -23.68
C ALA A 49 1.29 -1.96 -22.82
N TRP A 50 1.74 -1.47 -21.66
CA TRP A 50 0.93 -0.60 -20.81
C TRP A 50 0.64 0.76 -21.44
N MET A 51 1.64 1.37 -22.11
CA MET A 51 1.43 2.62 -22.83
C MET A 51 0.42 2.45 -23.97
N ASP A 52 0.53 1.35 -24.73
CA ASP A 52 -0.39 1.06 -25.83
C ASP A 52 -1.83 0.79 -25.31
N GLU A 53 -1.97 0.14 -24.14
CA GLU A 53 -3.26 -0.08 -23.48
C GLU A 53 -3.92 1.24 -23.01
N ASP A 54 -3.15 2.14 -22.40
CA ASP A 54 -3.62 3.46 -21.98
C ASP A 54 -4.04 4.34 -23.17
N ASP A 55 -3.27 4.29 -24.26
CA ASP A 55 -3.59 4.95 -25.53
C ASP A 55 -4.90 4.42 -26.16
N MET A 56 -5.17 3.12 -26.04
CA MET A 56 -6.43 2.54 -26.52
C MET A 56 -7.62 2.96 -25.65
N LEU A 57 -7.45 3.00 -24.34
CA LEU A 57 -8.49 3.43 -23.40
C LEU A 57 -8.83 4.92 -23.59
N SER A 58 -7.84 5.78 -23.78
CA SER A 58 -8.07 7.20 -24.03
C SER A 58 -8.79 7.44 -25.38
N ARG A 59 -8.43 6.71 -26.43
CA ARG A 59 -9.08 6.81 -27.76
C ARG A 59 -10.48 6.20 -27.81
N GLY A 60 -10.78 5.21 -26.98
CA GLY A 60 -12.11 4.60 -26.86
C GLY A 60 -13.18 5.54 -26.27
N THR A 61 -12.77 6.64 -25.61
CA THR A 61 -13.69 7.64 -25.05
C THR A 61 -14.05 8.78 -26.01
N VAL A 62 -13.44 8.82 -27.20
CA VAL A 62 -13.74 9.79 -28.27
C VAL A 62 -14.55 9.11 -29.38
N SER A 63 -15.74 8.66 -29.04
CA SER A 63 -16.82 8.40 -30.00
C SER A 63 -18.16 8.71 -29.32
N GLN A 64 -18.59 9.95 -29.52
CA GLN A 64 -19.98 10.39 -29.49
C GLN A 64 -20.29 11.01 -30.85
#